data_AF-A0A9W8P5V9-F1
#
_entry.id   AF-A0A9W8P5V9-F1
#
_cell.length_a   1.000
_cell.length_b   1.000
_cell.length_c   1.000
_cell.angle_alpha   90.00
_cell.angle_beta   90.00
_cell.angle_gamma   90.00
#
_symmetry.space_group_name_H-M   'P 1'
#
loop_
_entity.id
_entity.type
_entity.pdbx_description
1 polymer ?
#
loop_
_entity_poly.entity_id
_entity_poly.type
_entity_poly.pdbx_seq_one_letter_code
_entity_poly.pdbx_strand_id
1 'polypeptide(L)'
;DADNTVHGWCFDIALGNFDPDKRGHLVLWDLGLVVRFPPGTTITFPLALIMHSSLSIQKGETQYTVIQFSSGGLFHWRANRFQ
;
A
#
# COMPACT_ATOMS: atom_id res chain seq x y z
N ASP A 1 4.89 -6.27 5.55
CA ASP A 1 4.56 -6.86 4.22
C ASP A 1 5.48 -7.97 3.75
N ALA A 2 6.57 -8.29 4.48
CA ALA A 2 7.48 -9.38 4.08
C ALA A 2 6.81 -10.76 4.03
N ASP A 3 5.73 -10.96 4.78
CA ASP A 3 4.96 -12.22 4.80
C ASP A 3 3.93 -12.33 3.66
N ASN A 4 3.86 -11.32 2.79
CA ASN A 4 2.99 -11.36 1.61
C ASN A 4 3.66 -12.15 0.49
N THR A 5 2.83 -12.73 -0.37
CA THR A 5 3.30 -13.47 -1.54
C THR A 5 4.16 -12.55 -2.41
N VAL A 6 5.40 -12.96 -2.71
CA VAL A 6 6.39 -12.16 -3.45
C VAL A 6 5.89 -11.71 -4.83
N HIS A 7 5.13 -12.57 -5.52
CA HIS A 7 4.50 -12.26 -6.81
C HIS A 7 3.09 -11.65 -6.67
N GLY A 8 2.66 -11.37 -5.44
CA GLY A 8 1.36 -10.78 -5.14
C GLY A 8 1.36 -9.28 -5.39
N TRP A 9 0.39 -8.83 -6.17
CA TRP A 9 0.08 -7.40 -6.27
C TRP A 9 -0.72 -6.95 -5.06
N CYS A 10 -0.44 -5.73 -4.59
CA CYS A 10 -1.28 -5.04 -3.63
C CYS A 10 -2.03 -3.90 -4.32
N PHE A 11 -3.21 -3.60 -3.80
CA PHE A 11 -4.03 -2.46 -4.19
C PHE A 11 -4.23 -1.58 -2.97
N ASP A 12 -3.63 -0.39 -3.02
CA ASP A 12 -3.81 0.64 -2.03
C ASP A 12 -4.82 1.65 -2.53
N ILE A 13 -5.81 1.97 -1.70
CA ILE A 13 -6.85 2.95 -1.98
C ILE A 13 -6.75 4.05 -0.94
N ALA A 14 -6.47 5.28 -1.38
CA ALA A 14 -6.51 6.45 -0.50
C ALA A 14 -7.94 6.93 -0.34
N LEU A 15 -8.33 7.23 0.90
CA LEU A 15 -9.64 7.75 1.30
C LEU A 15 -9.46 8.88 2.32
N GLY A 16 -10.53 9.62 2.57
CA GLY A 16 -10.55 10.73 3.53
C GLY A 16 -10.57 12.11 2.86
N ASN A 17 -10.30 13.14 3.65
CA ASN A 17 -10.28 14.53 3.20
C ASN A 17 -8.94 15.18 3.58
N PHE A 18 -8.07 15.33 2.59
CA PHE A 18 -6.75 15.95 2.73
C PHE A 18 -6.33 16.57 1.40
N ASP A 19 -5.41 17.53 1.45
CA ASP A 19 -4.81 18.17 0.28
C ASP A 19 -3.62 17.34 -0.23
N PRO A 20 -3.77 16.61 -1.37
CA PRO A 20 -2.74 15.71 -1.86
C PRO A 20 -1.57 16.43 -2.53
N ASP A 21 -1.64 17.74 -2.74
CA ASP A 21 -0.52 18.53 -3.26
C ASP A 21 0.43 19.00 -2.14
N LYS A 22 -0.06 18.99 -0.89
CA LYS A 22 0.74 19.39 0.28
C LYS A 22 1.35 18.19 0.98
N ARG A 23 0.54 17.16 1.29
CA ARG A 23 0.89 16.00 2.13
C ARG A 23 0.17 14.72 1.65
N GLY A 24 0.35 13.61 2.37
CA GLY A 24 -0.30 12.33 2.04
C GLY A 24 0.30 11.57 0.85
N HIS A 25 1.49 11.95 0.39
CA HIS A 25 2.20 11.25 -0.68
C HIS A 25 2.65 9.85 -0.27
N LEU A 26 2.72 8.97 -1.25
CA LEU A 26 3.31 7.64 -1.11
C LEU A 26 4.77 7.68 -1.59
N VAL A 27 5.70 7.31 -0.72
CA VAL A 27 7.11 7.18 -1.06
C VAL A 27 7.40 5.72 -1.38
N LEU A 28 7.93 5.46 -2.57
CA LEU A 28 8.41 4.14 -3.01
C LEU A 28 9.94 4.19 -3.03
N TRP A 29 10.56 3.73 -1.94
CA TRP A 29 11.98 3.94 -1.66
C TRP A 29 12.89 3.26 -2.69
N ASP A 30 12.60 1.99 -3.01
CA ASP A 30 13.42 1.22 -3.95
C ASP A 30 13.35 1.73 -5.40
N LEU A 31 12.29 2.48 -5.72
CA LEU A 31 12.12 3.12 -7.03
C LEU A 31 12.63 4.57 -7.04
N GLY A 32 12.97 5.14 -5.88
CA GLY A 32 13.31 6.57 -5.77
C GLY A 32 12.15 7.50 -6.15
N LEU A 33 10.91 7.05 -6.00
CA LEU A 33 9.71 7.79 -6.43
C LEU A 33 8.92 8.33 -5.24
N VAL A 34 8.43 9.56 -5.38
CA VAL A 34 7.40 10.13 -4.52
C VAL A 34 6.16 10.33 -5.38
N VAL A 35 5.11 9.58 -5.07
CA VAL A 35 3.87 9.55 -5.84
C VAL A 35 2.83 10.38 -5.13
N ARG A 36 2.25 11.35 -5.85
CA ARG A 36 1.07 12.06 -5.39
C ARG A 36 -0.08 11.06 -5.29
N PHE A 37 -0.72 10.94 -4.13
CA PHE A 37 -1.74 9.92 -3.89
C PHE A 37 -3.06 10.55 -3.39
N PRO A 38 -3.91 11.08 -4.31
CA PRO A 38 -5.15 11.76 -3.95
C PRO A 38 -6.22 10.87 -3.32
N PRO A 39 -7.12 11.42 -2.50
CA PRO A 39 -8.31 10.69 -2.05
C PRO A 39 -9.14 10.16 -3.23
N GLY A 40 -9.63 8.93 -3.11
CA GLY A 40 -10.40 8.24 -4.16
C GLY A 40 -9.54 7.57 -5.24
N THR A 41 -8.21 7.65 -5.15
CA THR A 41 -7.31 7.00 -6.11
C THR A 41 -6.85 5.63 -5.62
N THR A 42 -6.49 4.78 -6.57
CA THR A 42 -5.94 3.46 -6.32
C THR A 42 -4.57 3.35 -6.97
N ILE A 43 -3.60 2.83 -6.23
CA ILE A 43 -2.28 2.46 -6.76
C ILE A 43 -2.06 0.97 -6.59
N THR A 44 -1.41 0.36 -7.58
CA THR A 44 -1.16 -1.07 -7.63
C THR A 44 0.34 -1.30 -7.78
N PHE A 45 0.94 -2.00 -6.82
CA PHE A 45 2.37 -2.31 -6.84
C PHE A 45 2.69 -3.61 -6.08
N PRO A 46 3.86 -4.24 -6.34
CA PRO A 46 4.28 -5.43 -5.60
C PRO A 46 4.75 -5.06 -4.19
N LEU A 47 3.83 -5.07 -3.22
CA LEU A 47 4.05 -4.60 -1.85
C LEU A 47 5.18 -5.33 -1.12
N ALA A 48 5.32 -6.63 -1.35
CA ALA A 48 6.35 -7.46 -0.71
C ALA A 48 7.77 -7.15 -1.21
N LEU A 49 7.89 -6.51 -2.38
CA LEU A 49 9.17 -6.22 -3.04
C LEU A 49 9.59 -4.77 -2.94
N ILE A 50 8.67 -3.86 -2.61
CA ILE A 50 8.91 -2.42 -2.61
C ILE A 50 8.69 -1.87 -1.22
N MET A 51 9.78 -1.42 -0.59
CA MET A 51 9.72 -0.65 0.64
C MET A 51 9.06 0.70 0.37
N HIS A 52 8.01 0.99 1.12
CA HIS A 52 7.20 2.19 0.93
C HIS A 52 6.76 2.78 2.27
N SER A 53 6.37 4.05 2.24
CA SER A 53 5.78 4.74 3.38
C SER A 53 4.84 5.84 2.93
N SER A 54 3.83 6.15 3.73
CA SER A 54 2.94 7.30 3.52
C SER A 54 3.44 8.50 4.32
N LEU A 55 3.53 9.67 3.69
CA LEU A 55 3.81 10.92 4.39
C LEU A 55 2.62 11.33 5.27
N SER A 56 2.92 11.86 6.45
CA SER A 56 1.91 12.35 7.40
C SER A 56 1.07 13.47 6.80
N ILE A 57 -0.22 13.54 7.14
CA ILE A 57 -1.13 14.65 6.78
C ILE A 57 -1.01 15.84 7.72
N GLN A 58 -1.67 16.95 7.39
CA GLN A 58 -1.71 18.14 8.23
C GLN A 58 -2.71 17.99 9.40
N LYS A 59 -2.55 18.85 10.41
CA LYS A 59 -3.49 18.92 11.52
C LYS A 59 -4.88 19.33 11.01
N GLY A 60 -5.88 18.51 11.29
CA GLY A 60 -7.27 18.74 10.88
C GLY A 60 -7.67 18.06 9.57
N GLU A 61 -6.72 17.44 8.85
CA GLU A 61 -7.01 16.55 7.72
C GLU A 61 -7.26 15.12 8.21
N THR A 62 -7.91 14.31 7.37
CA THR A 62 -8.09 12.87 7.60
C THR A 62 -7.67 12.08 6.38
N GLN A 63 -6.81 11.08 6.59
CA GLN A 63 -6.42 10.12 5.56
C GLN A 63 -6.65 8.72 6.10
N TYR A 64 -7.29 7.90 5.28
CA TYR A 64 -7.44 6.47 5.47
C TYR A 64 -6.86 5.78 4.24
N THR A 65 -6.27 4.60 4.45
CA THR A 65 -5.79 3.77 3.35
C THR A 65 -6.37 2.39 3.51
N VAL A 66 -6.99 1.88 2.44
CA VAL A 66 -7.43 0.47 2.37
C VAL A 66 -6.41 -0.28 1.54
N ILE A 67 -5.80 -1.30 2.15
CA ILE A 67 -4.73 -2.12 1.58
C ILE A 67 -5.29 -3.50 1.30
N GLN A 68 -5.27 -3.94 0.03
CA GLN A 68 -5.64 -5.29 -0.36
C GLN A 68 -4.41 -6.05 -0.81
N PHE A 69 -4.04 -7.12 -0.11
CA PHE A 69 -2.83 -7.87 -0.37
C PHE A 69 -3.07 -9.38 -0.37
N SER A 70 -2.11 -10.11 -0.93
CA SER A 70 -2.08 -11.57 -0.94
C SER A 70 -1.13 -12.09 0.13
N SER A 71 -1.66 -12.64 1.23
CA SER A 71 -0.84 -13.19 2.31
C SER A 71 -0.14 -14.48 1.87
N GLY A 72 1.19 -14.55 2.01
CA GLY A 72 1.99 -15.73 1.67
C GLY A 72 1.63 -16.96 2.51
N GLY A 73 1.24 -16.75 3.77
CA GLY A 73 0.79 -17.81 4.67
C GLY A 73 -0.41 -18.60 4.13
N LEU A 74 -1.37 -17.93 3.50
CA LEU A 74 -2.54 -18.58 2.90
C LEU A 74 -2.14 -19.49 1.73
N PHE A 75 -1.19 -19.06 0.89
CA PHE A 75 -0.69 -19.88 -0.22
C PHE A 75 0.11 -21.07 0.28
N HIS A 76 0.96 -20.89 1.29
CA HIS A 76 1.70 -21.99 1.90
C HIS A 76 0.76 -23.03 2.54
N TRP A 77 -0.29 -22.57 3.22
CA TRP A 77 -1.27 -23.47 3.84
C TRP A 77 -1.97 -24.36 2.80
N ARG A 78 -2.39 -23.77 1.68
CA ARG A 78 -2.96 -24.51 0.55
C ARG A 78 -1.94 -25.46 -0.08
N ALA A 79 -0.72 -24.99 -0.34
CA ALA A 79 0.34 -25.78 -0.98
C ALA A 79 0.72 -27.02 -0.16
N ASN A 80 0.68 -26.90 1.17
CA ASN A 80 0.94 -27.98 2.11
C ASN A 80 -0.28 -28.89 2.36
N ARG A 81 -1.40 -28.69 1.64
CA ARG A 81 -2.62 -29.51 1.73
C ARG A 81 -3.19 -29.62 3.15
N PHE A 82 -3.12 -28.52 3.90
CA PHE A 82 -3.86 -28.42 5.15
C PHE A 82 -5.38 -28.16 4.93
N GLN A 83 -5.81 -28.13 3.66
CA GLN A 83 -7.20 -28.20 3.16
C GLN A 83 -7.33 -29.28 2.08
#